data_AF-A0A4Z0QNP1-F1
#
_entry.id   AF-A0A4Z0QNP1-F1
#
_cell.length_a   1.000
_cell.length_b   1.000
_cell.length_c   1.000
_cell.angle_alpha   90.00
_cell.angle_beta   90.00
_cell.angle_gamma   90.00
#
_symmetry.space_group_name_H-M   'P 1'
#
loop_
_entity.id
_entity.type
_entity.pdbx_description
1 polymer ?
#
loop_
_entity_poly.entity_id
_entity_poly.type
_entity_poly.pdbx_seq_one_letter_code
_entity_poly.pdbx_strand_id
1 'polypeptide(L)'
;MAEYSWMPSTVLAILSFFLAQVVVSVTGIPIPINQISLEGVAGALVAMSVLMSIYFPIYFKFGYLRSRMVGMILFFACFFFLPMAVALTVHGLGGVDNPVVRTIVATMQRAIGWLQTQADWQIASYLLALGWILMAASVSLSLRFYTKREF
;
A
#
# COMPACT_ATOMS: atom_id res chain seq x y z
N MET A 1 27.55 13.03 2.95
CA MET A 1 27.52 11.62 3.39
C MET A 1 27.12 11.61 4.85
N ALA A 2 25.82 11.58 5.12
CA ALA A 2 25.30 11.38 6.46
C ALA A 2 24.58 10.04 6.42
N GLU A 3 25.02 9.11 7.25
CA GLU A 3 24.48 7.78 7.41
C GLU A 3 23.00 7.90 7.81
N TYR A 4 22.11 7.80 6.82
CA TYR A 4 20.71 7.47 7.05
C TYR A 4 20.65 6.03 7.54
N SER A 5 20.92 5.84 8.83
CA SER A 5 20.52 4.62 9.51
C SER A 5 18.99 4.62 9.49
N TRP A 6 18.38 3.58 8.91
CA TRP A 6 16.93 3.45 8.79
C TRP A 6 16.28 3.05 10.12
N MET A 7 17.11 2.74 11.12
CA MET A 7 16.71 2.24 12.43
C MET A 7 16.17 3.33 13.39
N PRO A 8 16.73 4.56 13.47
CA PRO A 8 16.21 5.60 14.35
C PRO A 8 14.83 6.10 13.90
N SER A 9 14.58 6.17 12.59
CA SER A 9 13.30 6.62 12.05
C SER A 9 12.17 5.61 12.29
N THR A 10 12.45 4.31 12.21
CA THR A 10 11.47 3.27 12.56
C THR A 10 11.19 3.23 14.06
N VAL A 11 12.23 3.38 14.89
CA VAL A 11 12.05 3.50 16.36
C VAL A 11 11.21 4.72 16.71
N LEU A 12 11.49 5.89 16.13
CA LEU A 12 10.70 7.12 16.32
C LEU A 12 9.23 6.94 15.92
N ALA A 13 8.96 6.22 14.83
CA ALA A 13 7.60 5.94 14.37
C ALA A 13 6.82 5.02 15.32
N ILE A 14 7.48 4.00 15.89
CA ILE A 14 6.87 3.11 16.88
C ILE A 14 6.60 3.90 18.18
N LEU A 15 7.57 4.71 18.62
CA LEU A 15 7.48 5.50 19.85
C LEU A 15 6.36 6.55 19.76
N SER A 16 6.22 7.22 18.62
CA SER A 16 5.14 8.19 18.40
C SER A 16 3.76 7.53 18.37
N PHE A 17 3.65 6.30 17.85
CA PHE A 17 2.40 5.53 17.87
C PHE A 17 1.98 5.13 19.29
N PHE A 18 2.92 4.66 20.12
CA PHE A 18 2.65 4.38 21.53
C PHE A 18 2.24 5.65 22.29
N LEU A 19 2.92 6.77 22.04
CA LEU A 19 2.57 8.05 22.65
C LEU A 19 1.14 8.46 22.29
N ALA A 20 0.74 8.28 21.02
CA ALA A 20 -0.63 8.55 20.57
C ALA A 20 -1.66 7.66 21.28
N GLN A 21 -1.39 6.36 21.47
CA GLN A 21 -2.28 5.48 22.23
C GLN A 21 -2.44 5.92 23.70
N VAL A 22 -1.35 6.33 24.35
CA VAL A 22 -1.40 6.84 25.73
C VAL A 22 -2.25 8.11 25.79
N VAL A 23 -2.05 9.05 24.88
CA VAL A 23 -2.85 10.30 24.83
C VAL A 23 -4.33 9.99 24.65
N VAL A 24 -4.70 9.09 23.75
CA VAL A 24 -6.11 8.72 23.52
C VAL A 24 -6.73 8.01 24.72
N SER A 25 -5.98 7.11 25.38
CA SER A 25 -6.47 6.40 26.58
C SER A 25 -6.66 7.32 27.78
N VAL A 26 -5.78 8.31 27.98
CA VAL A 26 -5.88 9.30 29.08
C VAL A 26 -6.99 10.31 28.84
N THR A 27 -7.20 10.71 27.59
CA THR A 27 -8.23 11.72 27.25
C THR A 27 -9.65 11.14 27.18
N GLY A 28 -9.81 9.81 27.29
CA GLY A 28 -11.11 9.14 27.30
C GLY A 28 -11.91 9.34 26.01
N ILE A 29 -11.26 9.82 24.93
CA ILE A 29 -11.92 10.03 23.65
C ILE A 29 -12.27 8.63 23.13
N PRO A 30 -13.53 8.36 22.76
CA PRO A 30 -13.97 7.07 22.23
C PRO A 30 -13.50 6.90 20.77
N ILE A 31 -12.20 7.04 20.54
CA ILE A 31 -11.55 6.65 19.30
C ILE A 31 -11.30 5.15 19.44
N PRO A 32 -11.80 4.30 18.54
CA PRO A 32 -11.46 2.88 18.54
C PRO A 32 -9.96 2.74 18.27
N ILE A 33 -9.17 2.56 19.33
CA ILE A 33 -7.74 2.33 19.21
C ILE A 33 -7.57 0.88 18.75
N ASN A 34 -7.33 0.69 17.46
CA ASN A 34 -7.06 -0.64 16.94
C ASN A 34 -5.68 -1.09 17.43
N GLN A 35 -5.63 -2.26 18.09
CA GLN A 35 -4.36 -2.84 18.51
C GLN A 35 -3.54 -3.24 17.26
N ILE A 36 -2.22 -3.08 17.31
CA ILE A 36 -1.35 -3.55 16.23
C ILE A 36 -1.46 -5.08 16.22
N SER A 37 -2.23 -5.63 15.28
CA SER A 37 -2.34 -7.06 15.06
C SER A 37 -1.20 -7.55 14.17
N LEU A 38 -0.83 -8.82 14.33
CA LEU A 38 0.14 -9.48 13.46
C LEU A 38 -0.31 -9.46 11.98
N GLU A 39 -1.62 -9.60 11.76
CA GLU A 39 -2.26 -9.47 10.45
C GLU A 39 -2.09 -8.07 9.86
N GLY A 40 -2.24 -7.02 10.67
CA GLY A 40 -2.02 -5.64 10.25
C GLY A 40 -0.56 -5.38 9.82
N VAL A 41 0.39 -5.93 10.58
CA VAL A 41 1.83 -5.86 10.22
C VAL A 41 2.11 -6.63 8.94
N ALA A 42 1.59 -7.85 8.82
CA ALA A 42 1.74 -8.67 7.62
C ALA A 42 1.13 -7.99 6.38
N GLY A 43 -0.07 -7.42 6.52
CA GLY A 43 -0.75 -6.66 5.47
C GLY A 43 0.06 -5.43 5.04
N ALA A 44 0.65 -4.70 5.99
CA ALA A 44 1.52 -3.57 5.68
C ALA A 44 2.79 -3.98 4.92
N LEU A 45 3.42 -5.10 5.30
CA LEU A 45 4.58 -5.65 4.59
C LEU A 45 4.26 -6.08 3.16
N VAL A 46 3.11 -6.73 2.95
CA VAL A 46 2.63 -7.12 1.63
C VAL A 46 2.34 -5.87 0.78
N ALA A 47 1.62 -4.88 1.34
CA ALA A 47 1.33 -3.63 0.64
C ALA A 47 2.61 -2.89 0.23
N MET A 48 3.62 -2.83 1.10
CA MET A 48 4.93 -2.27 0.77
C MET A 48 5.63 -3.05 -0.33
N SER A 49 5.59 -4.39 -0.29
CA SER A 49 6.18 -5.24 -1.34
C SER A 49 5.54 -4.99 -2.71
N VAL A 50 4.21 -4.85 -2.76
CA VAL A 50 3.48 -4.48 -3.99
C VAL A 50 3.91 -3.11 -4.49
N LEU A 51 3.97 -2.11 -3.61
CA LEU A 51 4.37 -0.75 -3.94
C LEU A 51 5.80 -0.71 -4.52
N MET A 52 6.73 -1.42 -3.88
CA MET A 52 8.12 -1.54 -4.34
C MET A 52 8.23 -2.29 -5.66
N SER A 53 7.40 -3.32 -5.87
CA SER A 53 7.35 -4.05 -7.14
C SER A 53 6.94 -3.16 -8.32
N ILE A 54 6.09 -2.16 -8.08
CA ILE A 54 5.71 -1.17 -9.10
C ILE A 54 6.81 -0.11 -9.25
N TYR A 55 7.39 0.35 -8.14
CA TYR A 55 8.37 1.43 -8.12
C TYR A 55 9.71 1.04 -8.78
N PHE A 56 10.24 -0.16 -8.49
CA PHE A 56 11.54 -0.61 -8.98
C PHE A 56 11.73 -0.52 -10.50
N PRO A 57 10.85 -1.09 -11.36
CA PRO A 57 11.04 -1.01 -12.81
C PRO A 57 11.00 0.42 -13.32
N ILE A 58 10.20 1.30 -12.69
CA ILE A 58 10.13 2.72 -13.03
C ILE A 58 11.42 3.43 -12.66
N TYR A 59 11.98 3.10 -11.49
CA TYR A 59 13.29 3.58 -11.05
C TYR A 59 14.39 3.26 -12.05
N PHE A 60 14.53 1.99 -12.45
CA PHE A 60 15.53 1.58 -13.43
C PHE A 60 15.27 2.18 -14.82
N LYS A 61 14.00 2.35 -15.22
CA LYS A 61 13.65 2.92 -16.53
C LYS A 61 13.89 4.41 -16.64
N PHE A 62 13.59 5.21 -15.61
CA PHE A 62 13.57 6.67 -15.71
C PHE A 62 14.60 7.40 -14.84
N GLY A 63 15.31 6.68 -13.96
CA GLY A 63 16.28 7.25 -13.03
C GLY A 63 15.64 7.90 -11.79
N TYR A 64 16.48 8.41 -10.90
CA TYR A 64 16.10 8.87 -9.55
C TYR A 64 15.10 10.05 -9.55
N LEU A 65 15.33 11.09 -10.34
CA LEU A 65 14.49 12.30 -10.33
C LEU A 65 13.04 12.02 -10.74
N ARG A 66 12.84 11.26 -11.82
CA ARG A 66 11.50 10.93 -12.31
C ARG A 66 10.80 9.90 -11.44
N SER A 67 11.54 8.90 -10.95
CA SER A 67 10.97 7.89 -10.06
C SER A 67 10.52 8.48 -8.73
N ARG A 68 11.22 9.47 -8.17
CA ARG A 68 10.78 10.19 -6.96
C ARG A 68 9.39 10.81 -7.13
N MET A 69 9.11 11.43 -8.27
CA MET A 69 7.77 11.98 -8.55
C MET A 69 6.72 10.87 -8.67
N VAL A 70 7.05 9.76 -9.34
CA VAL A 70 6.14 8.62 -9.46
C VAL A 70 5.83 7.99 -8.10
N GLY A 71 6.83 7.84 -7.23
CA GLY A 71 6.61 7.33 -5.87
C GLY A 71 5.65 8.20 -5.07
N MET A 72 5.76 9.52 -5.19
CA MET A 72 4.83 10.46 -4.56
C MET A 72 3.41 10.31 -5.12
N ILE A 73 3.25 10.23 -6.44
CA ILE A 73 1.95 10.02 -7.09
C ILE A 73 1.33 8.69 -6.64
N LEU A 74 2.13 7.62 -6.61
CA LEU A 74 1.70 6.29 -6.20
C LEU A 74 1.22 6.28 -4.74
N PHE A 75 1.94 6.98 -3.85
CA PHE A 75 1.54 7.15 -2.46
C PHE A 75 0.20 7.89 -2.34
N PHE A 76 0.04 9.05 -2.97
CA PHE A 76 -1.23 9.78 -2.92
C PHE A 76 -2.39 9.00 -3.56
N ALA A 77 -2.13 8.31 -4.68
CA ALA A 77 -3.12 7.47 -5.34
C ALA A 77 -3.62 6.33 -4.44
N CYS A 78 -2.70 5.57 -3.83
CA CYS A 78 -3.04 4.41 -3.02
C CYS A 78 -3.63 4.76 -1.66
N PHE A 79 -3.09 5.77 -0.97
CA PHE A 79 -3.46 6.04 0.43
C PHE A 79 -4.53 7.13 0.58
N PHE A 80 -4.73 7.99 -0.43
CA PHE A 80 -5.70 9.09 -0.36
C PHE A 80 -6.80 8.98 -1.43
N PHE A 81 -6.42 9.00 -2.72
CA PHE A 81 -7.41 9.10 -3.80
C PHE A 81 -8.27 7.85 -3.95
N LEU A 82 -7.69 6.65 -3.86
CA LEU A 82 -8.44 5.39 -3.95
C LEU A 82 -9.45 5.23 -2.80
N PRO A 83 -9.07 5.36 -1.51
CA PRO A 83 -10.01 5.32 -0.41
C PRO A 83 -11.11 6.39 -0.51
N MET A 84 -10.75 7.61 -0.91
CA MET A 84 -11.71 8.70 -1.12
C MET A 84 -12.71 8.37 -2.23
N ALA A 85 -12.26 7.82 -3.37
CA ALA A 85 -13.13 7.42 -4.46
C ALA A 85 -14.11 6.32 -4.05
N VAL A 86 -13.64 5.32 -3.28
CA VAL A 86 -14.51 4.28 -2.72
C VAL A 86 -15.52 4.90 -1.75
N ALA A 87 -15.09 5.79 -0.86
CA ALA A 87 -16.00 6.43 0.10
C ALA A 87 -17.11 7.23 -0.58
N LEU A 88 -16.78 8.01 -1.61
CA LEU A 88 -17.74 8.81 -2.36
C LEU A 88 -18.75 7.96 -3.15
N THR A 89 -18.34 6.78 -3.63
CA THR A 89 -19.18 5.90 -4.46
C THR A 89 -20.00 4.91 -3.64
N VAL A 90 -19.46 4.41 -2.53
CA VAL A 90 -20.08 3.35 -1.72
C VAL A 90 -20.94 3.91 -0.58
N HIS A 91 -20.49 4.99 0.07
CA HIS A 91 -21.20 5.58 1.22
C HIS A 91 -22.17 6.71 0.84
N GLY A 92 -22.42 6.92 -0.46
CA GLY A 92 -23.51 7.78 -0.93
C GLY A 92 -23.29 9.28 -0.69
N LEU A 93 -22.05 9.74 -0.50
CA LEU A 93 -21.72 11.16 -0.32
C LEU A 93 -21.79 12.00 -1.62
N GLY A 94 -22.31 11.41 -2.71
CA GLY A 94 -22.64 12.08 -3.96
C GLY A 94 -21.43 12.39 -4.85
N GLY A 95 -21.58 12.17 -6.16
CA GLY A 95 -20.86 12.99 -7.14
C GLY A 95 -20.00 12.30 -8.21
N VAL A 96 -20.08 10.97 -8.40
CA VAL A 96 -19.39 10.35 -9.55
C VAL A 96 -20.32 9.38 -10.29
N ASP A 97 -21.19 9.93 -11.13
CA ASP A 97 -21.98 9.17 -12.11
C ASP A 97 -21.14 8.81 -13.34
N ASN A 98 -19.94 8.24 -13.11
CA ASN A 98 -19.14 7.68 -14.18
C ASN A 98 -19.34 6.16 -14.22
N PRO A 99 -19.90 5.59 -15.31
CA PRO A 99 -20.18 4.16 -15.41
C PRO A 99 -18.90 3.30 -15.29
N VAL A 100 -17.74 3.83 -15.69
CA VAL A 100 -16.45 3.16 -15.58
C VAL A 100 -16.03 3.04 -14.11
N VAL A 101 -16.11 4.15 -13.36
CA VAL A 101 -15.75 4.17 -11.93
C VAL A 101 -16.66 3.23 -11.14
N ARG A 102 -17.97 3.24 -11.41
CA ARG A 102 -18.92 2.35 -10.75
C ARG A 102 -18.63 0.88 -11.06
N THR A 103 -18.26 0.56 -12.30
CA THR A 103 -17.88 -0.81 -12.67
C THR A 103 -16.62 -1.25 -11.94
N ILE A 104 -15.58 -0.40 -11.92
CA ILE A 104 -14.32 -0.71 -11.21
C ILE A 104 -14.59 -0.95 -9.72
N VAL A 105 -15.31 -0.04 -9.05
CA VAL A 105 -15.63 -0.16 -7.63
C VAL A 105 -16.48 -1.41 -7.36
N ALA A 106 -17.50 -1.68 -8.17
CA ALA A 106 -18.32 -2.89 -8.03
C ALA A 106 -17.51 -4.17 -8.22
N THR A 107 -16.54 -4.18 -9.13
CA THR A 107 -15.64 -5.32 -9.36
C THR A 107 -14.71 -5.53 -8.17
N MET A 108 -14.15 -4.45 -7.62
CA MET A 108 -13.35 -4.48 -6.39
C MET A 108 -14.15 -5.00 -5.20
N GLN A 109 -15.38 -4.53 -5.01
CA GLN A 109 -16.26 -4.98 -3.93
C GLN A 109 -16.60 -6.47 -4.04
N ARG A 110 -16.85 -6.98 -5.25
CA ARG A 110 -17.07 -8.41 -5.48
C ARG A 110 -15.82 -9.23 -5.14
N ALA A 111 -14.64 -8.75 -5.52
CA ALA A 111 -13.38 -9.41 -5.20
C ALA A 111 -13.12 -9.43 -3.67
N ILE A 112 -13.37 -8.30 -2.98
CA ILE A 112 -13.27 -8.20 -1.52
C ILE A 112 -14.29 -9.14 -0.85
N GLY A 113 -15.54 -9.14 -1.30
CA GLY A 113 -16.58 -10.01 -0.76
C GLY A 113 -16.26 -11.49 -0.94
N TRP A 114 -15.69 -11.89 -2.08
CA TRP A 114 -15.19 -13.25 -2.28
C TRP A 114 -14.00 -13.57 -1.39
N LEU A 115 -13.10 -12.62 -1.16
CA LEU A 115 -11.96 -12.83 -0.27
C LEU A 115 -12.41 -13.05 1.19
N GLN A 116 -13.46 -12.35 1.63
CA GLN A 116 -14.04 -12.49 2.96
C GLN A 116 -14.72 -13.86 3.21
N THR A 117 -15.00 -14.66 2.17
CA THR A 117 -15.53 -16.02 2.36
C THR A 117 -14.46 -17.08 2.49
N GLN A 118 -13.19 -16.73 2.28
CA GLN A 118 -12.06 -17.65 2.38
C GLN A 118 -11.52 -17.73 3.81
N ALA A 119 -10.89 -18.85 4.16
CA ALA A 119 -10.20 -18.99 5.43
C ALA A 119 -8.90 -18.14 5.45
N ASP A 120 -8.49 -17.68 6.63
CA ASP A 120 -7.34 -16.77 6.79
C ASP A 120 -6.04 -17.31 6.19
N TRP A 121 -5.79 -18.61 6.32
CA TRP A 121 -4.60 -19.25 5.73
C TRP A 121 -4.63 -19.22 4.19
N GLN A 122 -5.81 -19.29 3.58
CA GLN A 122 -5.97 -19.18 2.12
C GLN A 122 -5.64 -17.76 1.68
N ILE A 123 -6.18 -16.76 2.37
CA ILE A 123 -5.88 -15.33 2.13
C ILE A 123 -4.37 -15.09 2.23
N ALA A 124 -3.73 -15.58 3.30
CA ALA A 124 -2.29 -15.46 3.50
C ALA A 124 -1.50 -16.10 2.35
N SER A 125 -1.91 -17.30 1.89
CA SER A 125 -1.28 -17.98 0.76
C SER A 125 -1.41 -17.21 -0.56
N TYR A 126 -2.58 -16.59 -0.81
CA TYR A 126 -2.82 -15.80 -2.01
C TYR A 126 -1.96 -14.53 -2.01
N LEU A 127 -1.86 -13.84 -0.86
CA LEU A 127 -1.02 -12.66 -0.72
C LEU A 127 0.48 -12.98 -0.89
N LEU A 128 0.94 -14.10 -0.35
CA LEU A 128 2.32 -14.58 -0.54
C LEU A 128 2.61 -14.90 -2.00
N ALA A 129 1.74 -15.69 -2.64
CA ALA A 129 1.90 -16.05 -4.05
C ALA A 129 1.90 -14.79 -4.95
N LEU A 130 0.96 -13.87 -4.72
CA LEU A 130 0.90 -12.60 -5.44
C LEU A 130 2.18 -11.78 -5.22
N GLY A 131 2.67 -11.68 -3.98
CA GLY A 131 3.90 -10.98 -3.65
C GLY A 131 5.12 -11.52 -4.40
N TRP A 132 5.27 -12.86 -4.45
CA TRP A 132 6.34 -13.49 -5.23
C TRP A 132 6.22 -13.26 -6.72
N ILE A 133 5.01 -13.37 -7.29
CA ILE A 133 4.78 -13.12 -8.72
C ILE A 133 5.13 -11.67 -9.07
N LEU A 134 4.66 -10.71 -8.27
CA LEU A 134 4.92 -9.28 -8.49
C LEU A 134 6.41 -8.95 -8.35
N MET A 135 7.09 -9.49 -7.35
CA MET A 135 8.53 -9.30 -7.19
C MET A 135 9.31 -9.91 -8.37
N ALA A 136 8.98 -11.14 -8.78
CA ALA A 136 9.61 -11.78 -9.93
C ALA A 136 9.41 -10.99 -11.22
N ALA A 137 8.18 -10.51 -11.46
CA ALA A 137 7.86 -9.66 -12.61
C ALA A 137 8.60 -8.32 -12.55
N SER A 138 8.65 -7.68 -11.38
CA SER A 138 9.35 -6.43 -11.13
C SER A 138 10.85 -6.53 -11.42
N VAL A 139 11.51 -7.56 -10.89
CA VAL A 139 12.94 -7.80 -11.11
C VAL A 139 13.20 -8.09 -12.57
N SER A 140 12.38 -8.93 -13.21
CA SER A 140 12.51 -9.25 -14.63
C SER A 140 12.41 -8.00 -15.51
N LEU A 141 11.44 -7.13 -15.21
CA LEU A 141 11.23 -5.88 -15.94
C LEU A 141 12.36 -4.88 -15.68
N SER A 142 12.83 -4.80 -14.44
CA SER A 142 13.96 -3.97 -14.02
C SER A 142 15.24 -4.37 -14.74
N LEU A 143 15.56 -5.68 -14.79
CA LEU A 143 16.70 -6.21 -15.53
C LEU A 143 16.61 -5.89 -17.02
N ARG A 144 15.43 -6.07 -17.62
CA ARG A 144 15.22 -5.71 -19.04
C ARG A 144 15.48 -4.23 -19.32
N PHE A 145 15.12 -3.33 -18.41
CA PHE A 145 15.40 -1.90 -18.57
C PHE A 145 16.86 -1.55 -18.27
N TYR A 146 17.49 -2.27 -17.34
CA TYR A 146 18.90 -2.11 -17.03
C TYR A 146 19.78 -2.51 -18.23
N THR A 147 19.54 -3.69 -18.83
CA THR A 147 20.31 -4.18 -19.99
C THR A 147 20.16 -3.30 -21.23
N LYS A 148 19.01 -2.63 -21.40
CA LYS A 148 18.77 -1.71 -22.53
C LYS A 148 19.40 -0.33 -22.36
N ARG A 149 19.91 0.01 -21.17
CA ARG A 149 20.73 1.20 -20.98
C ARG A 149 22.18 0.80 -21.25
N GLU A 150 22.61 1.02 -22.48
CA GLU A 150 24.03 1.07 -22.81
C GLU A 150 24.69 2.14 -21.93
N PHE A 151 25.69 1.75 -21.15
CA PHE A 151 26.70 2.67 -20.63
C PHE A 151 27.85 2.70 -21.64
#